data_AF-A0A382P203-F1
#
_entry.id   AF-A0A382P203-F1
#
_cell.length_a   1.000
_cell.length_b   1.000
_cell.length_c   1.000
_cell.angle_alpha   90.00
_cell.angle_beta   90.00
_cell.angle_gamma   90.00
#
_symmetry.space_group_name_H-M   'P 1'
#
loop_
_entity.id
_entity.type
_entity.pdbx_description
1 polymer ?
#
loop_
_entity_poly.entity_id
_entity_poly.type
_entity_poly.pdbx_seq_one_letter_code
_entity_poly.pdbx_strand_id
1 'polypeptide(L)'
;MNSYVVPFERVGIGDIDIVGGKNASLGEMIGGLSDAALRVPGGFATTAQAYRDFLDQNALNTRIGTLLSTLDVDDVEKLTANGAQIRKWILATDLPEKLQSDVTGAWL
;
A
#
# COMPACT_ATOMS: atom_id res chain seq x y z
N MET A 1 -0.91 -6.72 14.93
CA MET A 1 -1.86 -5.58 15.01
C MET A 1 -2.90 -5.78 13.91
N ASN A 2 -4.20 -5.70 14.22
CA ASN A 2 -5.30 -6.05 13.29
C ASN A 2 -5.88 -4.82 12.55
N SER A 3 -5.06 -3.79 12.35
CA SER A 3 -5.46 -2.51 11.75
C SER A 3 -4.88 -2.41 10.35
N TYR A 4 -5.71 -2.07 9.36
CA TYR A 4 -5.26 -1.85 7.98
C TYR A 4 -4.60 -0.49 7.78
N VAL A 5 -4.77 0.40 8.76
CA VAL A 5 -4.18 1.73 8.80
C VAL A 5 -3.37 1.90 10.09
N VAL A 6 -2.19 2.53 10.00
CA VAL A 6 -1.33 2.83 11.14
C VAL A 6 -0.93 4.31 11.11
N PRO A 7 -1.14 5.08 12.19
CA PRO A 7 -0.67 6.47 12.29
C PRO A 7 0.85 6.54 12.15
N PHE A 8 1.36 7.60 11.50
CA PHE A 8 2.80 7.73 11.29
C PHE A 8 3.60 7.84 12.59
N GLU A 9 3.00 8.34 13.67
CA GLU A 9 3.59 8.44 15.01
C GLU A 9 3.85 7.05 15.64
N ARG A 10 3.32 5.98 15.04
CA ARG A 10 3.40 4.60 15.53
C ARG A 10 4.16 3.66 14.61
N VAL A 11 4.87 4.18 13.61
CA VAL A 11 5.71 3.38 12.71
C VAL A 11 7.16 3.86 12.77
N GLY A 12 8.10 2.94 12.60
CA GLY A 12 9.51 3.23 12.48
C GLY A 12 10.22 2.26 11.54
N ILE A 13 11.56 2.28 11.53
CA ILE A 13 12.39 1.45 10.64
C ILE A 13 12.17 -0.06 10.87
N GLY A 14 11.70 -0.45 12.06
CA GLY A 14 11.31 -1.83 12.37
C GLY A 14 10.04 -2.29 11.65
N ASP A 15 9.24 -1.37 11.10
CA ASP A 15 7.94 -1.66 10.50
C ASP A 15 7.97 -1.65 8.95
N ILE A 16 9.16 -1.74 8.34
CA ILE A 16 9.32 -1.75 6.88
C ILE A 16 8.46 -2.84 6.22
N ASP A 17 8.39 -4.04 6.81
CA ASP A 17 7.58 -5.14 6.26
C ASP A 17 6.07 -4.91 6.38
N ILE A 18 5.66 -3.93 7.20
CA ILE A 18 4.26 -3.59 7.46
C ILE A 18 3.84 -2.41 6.58
N VAL A 19 4.63 -1.34 6.49
CA VAL A 19 4.24 -0.08 5.84
C VAL A 19 5.14 0.36 4.69
N GLY A 20 6.24 -0.37 4.43
CA GLY A 20 7.23 -0.04 3.43
C GLY A 20 8.24 1.02 3.87
N GLY A 21 9.39 1.07 3.19
CA GLY A 21 10.52 1.92 3.58
C GLY A 21 10.21 3.41 3.67
N LYS A 22 9.37 3.94 2.76
CA LYS A 22 9.03 5.38 2.77
C LYS A 22 8.25 5.78 4.02
N ASN A 23 7.23 5.00 4.40
CA ASN A 23 6.40 5.30 5.57
C ASN A 23 7.17 5.05 6.87
N ALA A 24 7.98 3.99 6.92
CA ALA A 24 8.88 3.73 8.05
C ALA A 24 9.85 4.90 8.29
N SER A 25 10.49 5.41 7.23
CA SER A 25 11.36 6.59 7.34
C SER A 25 10.61 7.86 7.72
N LEU A 26 9.35 8.03 7.27
CA LEU A 26 8.51 9.17 7.67
C LEU A 26 8.21 9.16 9.18
N GLY A 27 7.89 7.98 9.73
CA GLY A 27 7.66 7.80 11.17
C GLY A 27 8.91 8.10 12.00
N GLU A 28 10.09 7.65 11.57
CA GLU A 28 11.38 8.01 12.20
C GLU A 28 11.60 9.52 12.23
N MET A 29 11.26 10.24 11.15
CA MET A 29 11.39 11.70 11.14
C MET A 29 10.41 12.39 12.10
N ILE A 30 9.17 11.88 12.20
CA ILE A 30 8.17 12.43 13.14
C ILE A 30 8.59 12.19 14.59
N GLY A 31 9.04 10.99 14.93
CA GLY A 31 9.43 10.60 16.28
C GLY A 31 10.80 11.10 16.73
N GLY A 32 11.77 11.18 15.82
CA GLY A 32 13.17 11.48 16.13
C GLY A 32 13.65 12.90 15.78
N LEU A 33 12.93 13.64 14.94
CA LEU A 33 13.34 14.98 14.47
C LEU A 33 12.35 16.09 14.85
N SER A 34 11.41 15.80 15.75
CA SER A 34 10.44 16.79 16.25
C SER A 34 11.15 18.03 16.85
N ASP A 35 12.32 17.83 17.46
CA ASP A 35 13.16 18.88 18.05
C ASP A 35 14.02 19.65 17.03
N ALA A 36 14.14 19.15 15.79
CA ALA A 36 15.00 19.73 14.76
C ALA A 36 14.35 20.86 13.94
N ALA A 37 13.25 21.46 14.44
CA ALA A 37 12.42 22.46 13.77
C ALA A 37 11.80 21.99 12.42
N LEU A 38 11.93 20.70 12.08
CA LEU A 38 11.34 20.12 10.89
C LEU A 38 9.88 19.73 11.18
N ARG A 39 8.93 20.44 10.58
CA ARG A 39 7.51 20.10 10.69
C ARG A 39 7.14 19.07 9.62
N VAL A 40 7.04 17.81 10.02
CA VAL A 40 6.46 16.76 9.19
C VAL A 40 4.95 16.72 9.43
N PRO A 41 4.10 16.79 8.39
CA PRO A 41 2.66 16.62 8.54
C PRO A 41 2.33 15.24 9.10
N GLY A 42 1.38 15.20 10.05
CA GLY A 42 0.80 13.94 10.53
C GLY A 42 0.00 13.22 9.44
N GLY A 43 -0.47 12.02 9.76
CA GLY A 43 -1.25 11.20 8.84
C GLY A 43 -1.10 9.72 9.16
N PHE A 44 -1.35 8.89 8.15
CA PHE A 44 -1.33 7.44 8.33
C PHE A 44 -0.84 6.72 7.08
N ALA A 45 -0.35 5.50 7.29
CA ALA A 45 -0.03 4.54 6.24
C ALA A 45 -1.08 3.44 6.18
N THR A 46 -1.42 2.97 4.98
CA THR A 46 -2.02 1.64 4.83
C THR A 46 -0.95 0.57 5.01
N THR A 47 -1.37 -0.61 5.49
CA THR A 47 -0.45 -1.74 5.68
C THR A 47 -0.35 -2.63 4.45
N ALA A 48 0.76 -3.36 4.33
CA ALA A 48 0.95 -4.40 3.34
C ALA A 48 -0.12 -5.51 3.45
N GLN A 49 -0.65 -5.75 4.66
CA GLN A 49 -1.75 -6.70 4.84
C GLN A 49 -3.04 -6.20 4.19
N ALA A 50 -3.36 -4.91 4.34
CA ALA A 50 -4.52 -4.31 3.68
C ALA A 50 -4.45 -4.45 2.15
N TYR A 51 -3.25 -4.30 1.59
CA TYR A 51 -3.01 -4.49 0.16
C TYR A 51 -3.16 -5.94 -0.28
N ARG A 52 -2.63 -6.90 0.50
CA ARG A 52 -2.79 -8.34 0.23
C ARG A 52 -4.27 -8.74 0.24
N ASP A 53 -5.00 -8.33 1.27
CA ASP A 53 -6.42 -8.65 1.40
C ASP A 53 -7.26 -7.99 0.30
N PHE A 54 -6.89 -6.78 -0.15
CA PHE A 54 -7.48 -6.15 -1.34
C PHE A 54 -7.28 -6.98 -2.61
N LEU A 55 -6.06 -7.50 -2.85
CA LEU A 55 -5.73 -8.29 -4.03
C LEU A 55 -6.37 -9.69 -4.01
N ASP A 56 -6.60 -10.27 -2.83
CA ASP A 56 -7.21 -11.60 -2.73
C ASP A 56 -8.73 -11.58 -3.04
N GLN A 57 -9.34 -10.40 -3.07
CA GLN A 57 -10.73 -10.23 -3.52
C GLN A 57 -10.92 -10.70 -4.96
N ASN A 58 -12.00 -11.44 -5.21
CA ASN A 58 -12.42 -11.85 -6.56
C ASN A 58 -11.31 -12.50 -7.39
N ALA A 59 -10.37 -13.19 -6.74
CA ALA A 59 -9.19 -13.79 -7.34
C ALA A 59 -8.33 -12.82 -8.17
N LEU A 60 -8.35 -11.53 -7.84
CA LEU A 60 -7.59 -10.50 -8.56
C LEU A 60 -6.09 -10.83 -8.58
N ASN A 61 -5.53 -11.25 -7.44
CA ASN A 61 -4.15 -11.69 -7.32
C ASN A 61 -3.81 -12.80 -8.31
N THR A 62 -4.64 -13.85 -8.36
CA THR A 62 -4.48 -14.97 -9.30
C THR A 62 -4.55 -14.49 -10.75
N ARG A 63 -5.49 -13.61 -11.11
CA ARG A 63 -5.62 -13.08 -12.47
C ARG A 63 -4.41 -12.27 -12.91
N ILE A 64 -3.86 -11.45 -12.01
CA ILE A 64 -2.62 -10.69 -12.23
C ILE A 64 -1.46 -11.68 -12.41
N GLY A 65 -1.30 -12.64 -11.51
CA GLY A 65 -0.25 -13.66 -11.56
C GLY A 65 -0.26 -14.45 -12.87
N THR A 66 -1.44 -14.90 -13.32
CA THR A 66 -1.59 -15.60 -14.60
C THR A 66 -1.15 -14.73 -15.78
N LEU A 67 -1.57 -13.46 -15.84
CA LEU A 67 -1.19 -12.56 -16.92
C LEU A 67 0.33 -12.27 -16.94
N LEU A 68 0.96 -12.19 -15.76
CA LEU A 68 2.39 -11.95 -15.63
C LEU A 68 3.23 -13.20 -15.87
N SER A 69 2.70 -14.40 -15.61
CA SER A 69 3.45 -15.66 -15.71
C SER A 69 3.98 -15.98 -17.11
N THR A 70 3.38 -15.40 -18.15
CA THR A 70 3.75 -15.60 -19.56
C THR A 70 4.36 -14.35 -20.21
N LEU A 71 4.55 -13.27 -19.43
CA LEU A 71 5.07 -12.01 -19.93
C LEU A 71 6.59 -12.06 -20.05
N ASP A 72 7.08 -11.86 -21.27
CA ASP A 72 8.46 -11.43 -21.50
C ASP A 72 8.58 -9.94 -21.18
N VAL A 73 9.45 -9.60 -20.24
CA VAL A 73 9.63 -8.21 -19.77
C VAL A 73 10.45 -7.36 -20.74
N ASP A 74 11.18 -7.98 -21.67
CA ASP A 74 11.91 -7.28 -22.74
C ASP A 74 10.99 -6.91 -23.93
N ASP A 75 9.80 -7.51 -24.00
CA ASP A 75 8.73 -7.13 -24.92
C ASP A 75 7.96 -5.91 -24.37
N VAL A 76 8.47 -4.71 -24.68
CA VAL A 76 7.95 -3.43 -24.18
C VAL A 76 6.48 -3.19 -24.55
N GLU A 77 6.04 -3.68 -25.72
CA GLU A 77 4.65 -3.54 -26.15
C GLU A 77 3.72 -4.37 -25.26
N LYS A 78 4.05 -5.66 -25.06
CA LYS A 78 3.28 -6.53 -24.15
C LYS A 78 3.35 -6.06 -22.70
N LEU A 79 4.51 -5.59 -22.24
CA LEU A 79 4.67 -5.03 -20.90
C LEU A 79 3.72 -3.85 -20.67
N THR A 80 3.66 -2.93 -21.63
CA THR A 80 2.78 -1.74 -21.57
C THR A 80 1.31 -2.15 -21.56
N ALA A 81 0.91 -3.05 -22.47
CA ALA A 81 -0.47 -3.54 -22.58
C ALA A 81 -0.91 -4.28 -21.30
N ASN A 82 -0.11 -5.22 -20.81
CA ASN A 82 -0.40 -5.99 -19.60
C ASN A 82 -0.44 -5.10 -18.37
N GLY A 83 0.50 -4.15 -18.24
CA GLY A 83 0.49 -3.18 -17.15
C GLY A 83 -0.77 -2.31 -17.14
N ALA A 84 -1.23 -1.85 -18.32
CA ALA A 84 -2.49 -1.11 -18.43
C ALA A 84 -3.70 -1.96 -18.02
N GLN A 85 -3.72 -3.23 -18.42
CA GLN A 85 -4.78 -4.17 -18.07
C GLN A 85 -4.84 -4.45 -16.55
N ILE A 86 -3.70 -4.63 -15.90
CA ILE A 86 -3.60 -4.83 -14.45
C ILE A 86 -4.12 -3.59 -13.70
N ARG A 87 -3.67 -2.39 -14.10
CA ARG A 87 -4.17 -1.13 -13.51
C ARG A 87 -5.68 -0.99 -13.64
N LYS A 88 -6.24 -1.36 -14.80
CA LYS A 88 -7.70 -1.35 -15.01
C LYS A 88 -8.42 -2.31 -14.04
N TRP A 89 -7.89 -3.50 -13.80
CA TRP A 89 -8.49 -4.43 -12.83
C TRP A 89 -8.43 -3.91 -11.40
N ILE A 90 -7.29 -3.34 -11.00
CA ILE A 90 -7.12 -2.73 -9.68
C ILE A 90 -8.14 -1.59 -9.48
N LEU A 91 -8.26 -0.67 -10.45
CA LEU A 91 -9.19 0.46 -10.36
C LEU A 91 -10.67 0.07 -10.38
N ALA A 92 -11.00 -1.09 -10.93
CA ALA A 92 -12.37 -1.61 -10.98
C ALA A 92 -12.73 -2.49 -9.77
N THR A 93 -11.79 -2.72 -8.86
CA THR A 93 -12.00 -3.53 -7.65
C THR A 93 -12.29 -2.62 -6.48
N ASP A 94 -13.41 -2.87 -5.79
CA ASP A 94 -13.77 -2.11 -4.60
C ASP A 94 -12.78 -2.36 -3.46
N LEU A 95 -12.57 -1.34 -2.62
CA LEU A 95 -11.78 -1.49 -1.41
C LEU A 95 -12.53 -2.39 -0.41
N PRO A 96 -11.85 -3.28 0.35
CA PRO A 96 -12.49 -4.05 1.42
C PRO A 96 -13.19 -3.13 2.41
N GLU A 97 -14.37 -3.53 2.90
CA GLU A 97 -15.16 -2.73 3.86
C GLU A 97 -14.34 -2.31 5.08
N LYS A 98 -13.53 -3.22 5.62
CA LYS A 98 -12.60 -2.92 6.72
C LYS A 98 -11.58 -1.84 6.37
N LEU A 99 -11.03 -1.86 5.15
CA LEU A 99 -10.07 -0.84 4.72
C LEU A 99 -10.74 0.52 4.57
N GLN A 100 -11.96 0.56 4.01
CA GLN A 100 -12.74 1.79 3.93
C GLN A 100 -13.01 2.35 5.32
N SER A 101 -13.49 1.52 6.25
CA SER A 101 -13.76 1.92 7.63
C SER A 101 -12.52 2.44 8.36
N ASP A 102 -11.39 1.72 8.29
CA ASP A 102 -10.14 2.12 8.94
C ASP A 102 -9.60 3.44 8.35
N VAL A 103 -9.71 3.65 7.02
CA VAL A 103 -9.29 4.90 6.36
C VAL A 103 -10.18 6.07 6.74
N THR A 104 -11.51 5.90 6.71
CA THR A 104 -12.45 6.96 7.13
C THR A 104 -12.27 7.30 8.60
N GLY A 105 -12.07 6.29 9.46
CA GLY A 105 -11.83 6.49 10.90
C GLY A 105 -10.51 7.19 11.21
N ALA A 106 -9.50 7.11 10.33
CA ALA A 106 -8.24 7.82 10.48
C ALA A 106 -8.25 9.22 9.83
N TRP A 107 -9.26 9.53 9.02
CA TRP A 107 -9.41 10.81 8.32
C TRP A 107 -10.21 11.85 9.13
N LEU A 108 -11.23 11.40 9.86
CA LEU A 108 -12.13 12.21 10.68
C LEU A 108 -11.54 12.48 12.08
#